data_AF-A0AAN5I1V2-F1
#
_entry.id   AF-A0AAN5I1V2-F1
#
_cell.length_a   1.000
_cell.length_b   1.000
_cell.length_c   1.000
_cell.angle_alpha   90.00
_cell.angle_beta   90.00
_cell.angle_gamma   90.00
#
_symmetry.space_group_name_H-M   'P 1'
#
loop_
_entity.id
_entity.type
_entity.pdbx_description
1 polymer ?
#
loop_
_entity_poly.entity_id
_entity_poly.type
_entity_poly.pdbx_seq_one_letter_code
_entity_poly.pdbx_strand_id
1 'polypeptide(L)'
;EERFEEDVPDLEGLRVAYHLMQRSYSDEALMEFEYEDIEITRAQAFFYAVGMYYCTALLEDHITSEHRHSPDNSRLNGMVSQMPEFSKAFGCQEGDQEYSDEGSTCHLFGHRAGMRMHEELKLRNEGETEKEEGIHEEASN
;
A
#
# COMPACT_ATOMS: atom_id res chain seq x y z
N GLU A 1 2.35 -6.96 -18.85
CA GLU A 1 1.48 -7.85 -18.05
C GLU A 1 2.31 -8.62 -17.03
N GLU A 2 3.41 -9.25 -17.42
CA GLU A 2 4.26 -10.08 -16.52
C GLU A 2 4.76 -9.41 -15.23
N ARG A 3 5.03 -8.09 -15.23
CA ARG A 3 5.55 -7.40 -14.02
C ARG A 3 4.50 -7.02 -12.99
N PHE A 4 3.24 -6.91 -13.42
CA PHE A 4 2.15 -6.52 -12.54
C PHE A 4 1.91 -7.57 -11.45
N GLU A 5 2.01 -8.85 -11.80
CA GLU A 5 1.77 -9.97 -10.88
C GLU A 5 2.81 -10.07 -9.76
N GLU A 6 3.97 -9.45 -9.95
CA GLU A 6 5.07 -9.48 -8.99
C GLU A 6 5.27 -8.15 -8.27
N ASP A 7 5.20 -7.01 -8.97
CA ASP A 7 5.43 -5.68 -8.37
C ASP A 7 4.26 -5.26 -7.44
N VAL A 8 3.04 -5.74 -7.71
CA VAL A 8 1.87 -5.43 -6.88
C VAL A 8 1.94 -6.12 -5.51
N PRO A 9 2.21 -7.44 -5.42
CA PRO A 9 2.44 -8.09 -4.12
C PRO A 9 3.54 -7.41 -3.29
N ASP A 10 4.59 -6.87 -3.90
CA ASP A 10 5.62 -6.14 -3.18
C ASP A 10 5.04 -4.92 -2.45
N LEU A 11 4.29 -4.08 -3.17
CA LEU A 11 3.64 -2.88 -2.61
C LEU A 11 2.65 -3.26 -1.50
N GLU A 12 1.80 -4.24 -1.73
CA GLU A 12 0.74 -4.60 -0.78
C GLU A 12 1.32 -5.31 0.44
N GLY A 13 2.37 -6.12 0.27
CA GLY A 13 3.14 -6.69 1.38
C GLY A 13 3.81 -5.60 2.22
N LEU A 14 4.40 -4.59 1.58
CA LEU A 14 5.02 -3.46 2.25
C LEU A 14 4.01 -2.63 3.06
N ARG A 15 2.82 -2.37 2.50
CA ARG A 15 1.72 -1.70 3.19
C ARG A 15 1.26 -2.48 4.42
N VAL A 16 1.08 -3.80 4.31
CA VAL A 16 0.71 -4.64 5.46
C VAL A 16 1.79 -4.60 6.54
N ALA A 17 3.07 -4.71 6.16
CA ALA A 17 4.19 -4.64 7.10
C ALA A 17 4.23 -3.29 7.83
N TYR A 18 4.07 -2.18 7.11
CA TYR A 18 4.05 -0.86 7.72
C TYR A 18 2.82 -0.66 8.62
N HIS A 19 1.65 -1.11 8.18
CA HIS A 19 0.44 -1.06 8.99
C HIS A 19 0.59 -1.83 10.32
N LEU A 20 1.21 -3.01 10.30
CA LEU A 20 1.48 -3.78 11.51
C LEU A 20 2.45 -3.05 12.44
N MET A 21 3.45 -2.37 11.90
CA MET A 21 4.35 -1.51 12.67
C MET A 21 3.60 -0.35 13.32
N GLN A 22 2.74 0.36 12.57
CA GLN A 22 1.90 1.44 13.12
C GLN A 22 0.95 0.95 14.21
N ARG A 23 0.50 -0.31 14.17
CA ARG A 23 -0.32 -0.89 15.25
C ARG A 23 0.49 -1.27 16.49
N SER A 24 1.80 -1.41 16.34
CA SER A 24 2.71 -1.85 17.40
C SER A 24 3.33 -0.68 18.17
N TYR A 25 3.32 0.53 17.60
CA TYR A 25 3.88 1.75 18.17
C TYR A 25 2.85 2.88 18.24
N SER A 26 3.00 3.82 19.18
CA SER A 26 2.25 5.08 19.12
C SER A 26 2.83 6.00 18.05
N ASP A 27 2.07 7.04 17.65
CA ASP A 27 2.57 8.03 16.69
C ASP A 27 3.82 8.75 17.20
N GLU A 28 3.91 9.03 18.52
CA GLU A 28 5.09 9.61 19.14
C GLU A 28 6.29 8.65 19.04
N ALA A 29 6.07 7.36 19.34
CA ALA A 29 7.11 6.35 19.23
C ALA A 29 7.57 6.16 17.78
N LEU A 30 6.72 6.34 16.77
CA LEU A 30 7.14 6.30 15.37
C LEU A 30 8.07 7.47 14.99
N MET A 31 7.95 8.60 15.70
CA MET A 31 8.77 9.80 15.50
C MET A 31 10.04 9.84 16.35
N GLU A 32 10.18 8.95 17.33
CA GLU A 32 11.43 8.79 18.09
C GLU A 32 12.58 8.35 17.19
N PHE A 33 13.81 8.78 17.53
CA PHE A 33 15.00 8.33 16.85
C PHE A 33 15.29 6.86 17.18
N GLU A 34 15.37 6.04 16.13
CA GLU A 34 15.88 4.67 16.23
C GLU A 34 17.41 4.68 16.14
N TYR A 35 17.98 5.62 15.36
CA TYR A 35 19.41 5.87 15.27
C TYR A 35 19.70 7.35 15.57
N GLU A 36 19.98 7.65 16.85
CA GLU A 36 20.19 9.02 17.34
C GLU A 36 21.35 9.75 16.64
N ASP A 37 22.47 9.05 16.39
CA ASP A 37 23.69 9.66 15.83
C ASP A 37 23.50 10.26 14.41
N ILE A 38 22.49 9.77 13.69
CA ILE A 38 22.16 10.18 12.32
C ILE A 38 20.72 10.68 12.20
N GLU A 39 20.07 10.93 13.33
CA GLU A 39 18.73 11.53 13.42
C GLU A 39 17.66 10.79 12.58
N ILE A 40 17.75 9.47 12.50
CA ILE A 40 16.77 8.64 11.79
C ILE A 40 15.66 8.23 12.74
N THR A 41 14.43 8.62 12.42
CA THR A 41 13.24 8.20 13.17
C THR A 41 12.90 6.74 12.92
N ARG A 42 12.13 6.12 13.81
CA ARG A 42 11.66 4.75 13.64
C ARG A 42 10.86 4.56 12.35
N ALA A 43 10.00 5.51 12.00
CA ALA A 43 9.25 5.50 10.73
C ALA A 43 10.20 5.53 9.51
N GLN A 44 11.23 6.38 9.54
CA GLN A 44 12.24 6.43 8.46
C GLN A 44 13.09 5.16 8.40
N ALA A 45 13.47 4.60 9.56
CA ALA A 45 14.27 3.38 9.67
C ALA A 45 13.61 2.19 8.95
N PHE A 46 12.28 2.09 9.02
CA PHE A 46 11.52 1.09 8.26
C PHE A 46 11.79 1.20 6.75
N PHE A 47 11.63 2.39 6.18
CA PHE A 47 11.83 2.61 4.74
C PHE A 47 13.30 2.49 4.33
N TYR A 48 14.24 2.89 5.19
CA TYR A 48 15.65 2.62 4.95
C TYR A 48 15.95 1.12 4.91
N ALA A 49 15.37 0.31 5.81
CA ALA A 49 15.56 -1.14 5.79
C ALA A 49 15.03 -1.77 4.49
N VAL A 50 13.90 -1.26 3.97
CA VAL A 50 13.35 -1.66 2.66
C VAL A 50 14.31 -1.25 1.54
N GLY A 51 14.80 -0.01 1.53
CA GLY A 51 15.77 0.45 0.54
C GLY A 51 17.06 -0.37 0.53
N MET A 52 17.56 -0.77 1.71
CA MET A 52 18.73 -1.63 1.83
C MET A 52 18.50 -3.03 1.24
N TYR A 53 17.29 -3.58 1.34
CA TYR A 53 16.94 -4.87 0.72
C TYR A 53 17.05 -4.82 -0.82
N TYR A 54 16.64 -3.70 -1.41
CA TYR A 54 16.70 -3.46 -2.86
C TYR A 54 18.03 -2.85 -3.33
N CYS A 55 19.01 -2.67 -2.43
CA CYS A 55 20.30 -2.09 -2.75
C CYS A 55 21.20 -3.12 -3.48
N THR A 56 20.93 -3.32 -4.76
CA THR A 56 21.76 -4.16 -5.63
C THR A 56 22.67 -3.30 -6.51
N ALA A 57 23.93 -3.70 -6.67
CA ALA A 57 24.77 -3.11 -7.71
C ALA A 57 24.14 -3.50 -9.04
N LEU A 58 23.61 -2.52 -9.78
CA LEU A 58 23.10 -2.72 -11.14
C LEU A 58 24.26 -3.21 -12.01
N LEU A 59 24.51 -4.51 -12.02
CA LEU A 59 25.26 -5.14 -13.08
C LEU A 59 24.38 -4.98 -14.31
N GLU A 60 24.81 -4.13 -15.24
CA GLU A 60 24.09 -3.74 -16.47
C GLU A 60 23.60 -4.96 -17.30
N ASP A 61 24.09 -6.17 -17.01
CA ASP A 61 23.82 -7.42 -17.73
C ASP A 61 22.53 -8.18 -17.33
N HIS A 62 21.73 -7.70 -16.37
CA HIS A 62 20.57 -8.46 -15.86
C HIS A 62 19.18 -7.87 -16.14
N ILE A 63 19.07 -6.74 -16.83
CA ILE A 63 17.76 -6.25 -17.30
C ILE A 63 17.42 -6.97 -18.62
N THR A 64 17.21 -8.27 -18.56
CA THR A 64 16.67 -9.05 -19.67
C THR A 64 15.15 -9.03 -19.62
N SER A 65 14.48 -9.18 -20.77
CA SER A 65 13.03 -9.28 -20.84
C SER A 65 12.45 -10.51 -20.15
N GLU A 66 13.28 -11.44 -19.67
CA GLU A 66 12.86 -12.66 -18.97
C GLU A 66 12.70 -12.48 -17.45
N HIS A 67 13.14 -11.34 -16.90
CA HIS A 67 12.88 -11.02 -15.51
C HIS A 67 11.43 -10.55 -15.32
N ARG A 68 10.69 -11.34 -14.53
CA ARG A 68 9.29 -11.06 -14.17
C ARG A 68 9.11 -9.86 -13.26
N HIS A 69 10.17 -9.43 -12.57
CA HIS A 69 10.15 -8.23 -11.75
C HIS A 69 10.60 -7.00 -12.56
N SER A 70 10.13 -5.81 -12.16
CA SER A 70 10.79 -4.57 -12.56
C SER A 70 12.21 -4.47 -11.98
N PRO A 71 13.10 -3.65 -12.55
CA PRO A 71 14.40 -3.35 -11.92
C PRO A 71 14.21 -2.86 -10.48
N ASP A 72 15.12 -3.26 -9.57
CA ASP A 72 14.96 -3.00 -8.13
C ASP A 72 14.79 -1.51 -7.79
N ASN A 73 15.47 -0.62 -8.50
CA ASN A 73 15.32 0.83 -8.32
C ASN A 73 13.90 1.31 -8.70
N SER A 74 13.33 0.75 -9.78
CA SER A 74 11.97 1.06 -10.20
C SER A 74 10.94 0.45 -9.23
N ARG A 75 11.21 -0.73 -8.68
CA ARG A 75 10.34 -1.36 -7.66
C ARG A 75 10.33 -0.54 -6.38
N LEU A 76 11.50 -0.21 -5.85
CA LEU A 76 11.63 0.57 -4.62
C LEU A 76 10.90 1.91 -4.75
N ASN A 77 11.25 2.71 -5.77
CA ASN A 77 10.66 4.02 -5.98
C ASN A 77 9.15 3.92 -6.29
N GLY A 78 8.76 2.98 -7.16
CA GLY A 78 7.35 2.75 -7.46
C GLY A 78 6.51 2.35 -6.24
N MET A 79 7.07 1.57 -5.31
CA MET A 79 6.39 1.24 -4.06
C MET A 79 6.25 2.43 -3.12
N VAL A 80 7.35 3.15 -2.85
CA VAL A 80 7.31 4.26 -1.88
C VAL A 80 6.52 5.47 -2.39
N SER A 81 6.53 5.73 -3.70
CA SER A 81 5.60 6.66 -4.38
C SER A 81 4.12 6.32 -4.17
N GLN A 82 3.78 5.09 -3.81
CA GLN A 82 2.40 4.64 -3.60
C GLN A 82 2.03 4.54 -2.11
N MET A 83 2.84 5.12 -1.22
CA MET A 83 2.65 5.11 0.23
C MET A 83 2.69 6.54 0.81
N PRO A 84 1.54 7.14 1.16
CA PRO A 84 1.49 8.45 1.81
C PRO A 84 2.26 8.46 3.14
N GLU A 85 2.40 7.31 3.77
CA GLU A 85 3.20 7.13 4.97
C GLU A 85 4.69 7.38 4.75
N PHE A 86 5.22 7.05 3.56
CA PHE A 86 6.57 7.44 3.16
C PHE A 86 6.68 8.96 3.04
N SER A 87 5.73 9.58 2.34
CA SER A 87 5.67 11.04 2.21
C SER A 87 5.66 11.74 3.57
N LYS A 88 4.88 11.22 4.52
CA LYS A 88 4.85 11.73 5.91
C LYS A 88 6.18 11.51 6.63
N ALA A 89 6.78 10.32 6.54
CA ALA A 89 8.01 9.98 7.26
C ALA A 89 9.22 10.82 6.80
N PHE A 90 9.27 11.19 5.51
CA PHE A 90 10.36 11.99 4.93
C PHE A 90 9.99 13.46 4.72
N GLY A 91 8.76 13.87 5.04
CA GLY A 91 8.31 15.26 4.88
C GLY A 91 8.25 15.71 3.43
N CYS A 92 7.92 14.79 2.50
CA CYS A 92 7.76 15.10 1.08
C CYS A 92 6.62 16.11 0.87
N GLN A 93 6.79 16.99 -0.11
CA GLN A 93 5.84 18.03 -0.47
C GLN A 93 5.28 17.79 -1.87
N GLU A 94 4.10 18.38 -2.14
CA GLU A 94 3.51 18.34 -3.48
C GLU A 94 4.51 18.86 -4.53
N GLY A 95 4.78 18.04 -5.55
CA GLY A 95 5.78 18.32 -6.58
C GLY A 95 7.10 17.55 -6.41
N ASP A 96 7.38 16.98 -5.23
CA ASP A 96 8.45 15.99 -5.08
C ASP A 96 8.11 14.71 -5.85
N GLN A 97 9.13 14.01 -6.36
CA GLN A 97 8.93 12.82 -7.20
C GLN A 97 8.20 11.69 -6.47
N GLU A 98 8.54 11.47 -5.20
CA GLU A 98 8.01 10.37 -4.38
C GLU A 98 6.83 10.83 -3.51
N TYR A 99 6.32 12.04 -3.72
CA TYR A 99 5.16 12.54 -2.98
C TYR A 99 3.89 11.79 -3.37
N SER A 100 3.13 11.39 -2.36
CA SER A 100 1.80 10.83 -2.51
C SER A 100 0.90 11.19 -1.33
N ASP A 101 -0.40 11.28 -1.62
CA ASP A 101 -1.47 11.38 -0.65
C ASP A 101 -2.47 10.23 -0.84
N GLU A 102 -3.49 10.17 0.03
CA GLU A 102 -4.53 9.14 -0.03
C GLU A 102 -5.30 9.11 -1.37
N GLY A 103 -5.40 10.24 -2.08
CA GLY A 103 -6.09 10.35 -3.36
C GLY A 103 -5.23 10.01 -4.57
N SER A 104 -3.90 10.05 -4.44
CA SER A 104 -2.95 9.82 -5.52
C SER A 104 -2.39 8.39 -5.56
N THR A 105 -2.86 7.49 -4.69
CA THR A 105 -2.34 6.12 -4.57
C THR A 105 -3.29 5.09 -5.17
N CYS A 106 -2.73 4.01 -5.72
CA CYS A 106 -3.51 2.89 -6.22
C CYS A 106 -3.60 1.79 -5.17
N HIS A 107 -4.80 1.27 -4.93
CA HIS A 107 -5.04 0.08 -4.11
C HIS A 107 -5.60 -1.02 -4.99
N LEU A 108 -5.00 -2.22 -4.95
CA LEU A 108 -5.55 -3.38 -5.66
C LEU A 108 -6.43 -4.25 -4.75
N PHE A 109 -6.11 -4.29 -3.45
CA PHE A 109 -6.85 -5.10 -2.48
C PHE A 109 -7.50 -4.26 -1.37
N GLY A 110 -8.52 -4.83 -0.72
CA GLY A 110 -9.21 -4.22 0.41
C GLY A 110 -10.27 -3.19 0.03
N HIS A 111 -10.81 -2.50 1.03
CA HIS A 111 -11.94 -1.57 0.88
C HIS A 111 -11.60 -0.31 0.08
N ARG A 112 -10.30 0.03 -0.03
CA ARG A 112 -9.80 1.14 -0.86
C ARG A 112 -9.50 0.72 -2.30
N ALA A 113 -9.46 -0.58 -2.60
CA ALA A 113 -9.37 -1.02 -3.98
C ALA A 113 -10.61 -0.51 -4.71
N GLY A 114 -10.39 0.30 -5.75
CA GLY A 114 -11.45 0.90 -6.55
C GLY A 114 -12.33 -0.17 -7.17
N MET A 115 -13.31 -0.63 -6.41
CA MET A 115 -14.37 -1.50 -6.87
C MET A 115 -15.68 -0.85 -6.45
N ARG A 116 -16.35 -0.30 -7.46
CA ARG A 116 -17.82 -0.24 -7.55
C ARG A 116 -18.51 -1.50 -7.00
N MET A 117 -17.83 -2.65 -6.92
CA MET A 117 -18.36 -3.86 -6.30
C MET A 117 -18.72 -3.74 -4.82
N HIS A 118 -18.06 -2.93 -3.98
CA HIS A 118 -18.47 -2.91 -2.56
C HIS A 118 -19.83 -2.22 -2.38
N GLU A 119 -20.09 -1.20 -3.20
CA GLU A 119 -21.37 -0.51 -3.28
C GLU A 119 -22.42 -1.35 -4.01
N GLU A 120 -22.07 -2.02 -5.11
CA GLU A 120 -22.96 -2.96 -5.83
C GLU A 120 -23.29 -4.24 -5.03
N LEU A 121 -22.35 -4.77 -4.23
CA LEU A 121 -22.60 -5.89 -3.30
C LEU A 121 -23.46 -5.46 -2.11
N LYS A 122 -23.25 -4.26 -1.57
CA LYS A 122 -24.14 -3.69 -0.54
C LYS A 122 -25.56 -3.53 -1.08
N LEU A 123 -25.71 -2.92 -2.26
CA LEU A 123 -27.00 -2.72 -2.91
C LEU A 123 -27.69 -4.04 -3.29
N ARG A 124 -26.94 -5.07 -3.69
CA ARG A 124 -27.48 -6.42 -3.94
C ARG A 124 -27.93 -7.11 -2.66
N ASN A 125 -27.12 -7.06 -1.61
CA ASN A 125 -27.45 -7.70 -0.33
C ASN A 125 -28.63 -6.99 0.36
N GLU A 126 -28.69 -5.67 0.32
CA GLU A 126 -29.82 -4.87 0.83
C GLU A 126 -31.11 -5.17 0.04
N GLY A 127 -31.04 -5.25 -1.29
CA GLY A 127 -32.19 -5.60 -2.13
C GLY A 127 -32.67 -7.06 -2.05
N GLU A 128 -31.82 -7.99 -1.60
CA GLU A 128 -32.21 -9.37 -1.28
C GLU A 128 -32.88 -9.45 0.11
N THR A 129 -32.39 -8.67 1.08
CA THR A 129 -32.96 -8.61 2.44
C THR A 129 -34.38 -8.01 2.42
N GLU A 130 -34.60 -6.92 1.68
CA GLU A 130 -35.93 -6.30 1.53
C GLU A 130 -36.94 -7.22 0.81
N LYS A 131 -36.47 -8.09 -0.10
CA LYS A 131 -37.33 -9.09 -0.78
C LYS A 131 -37.73 -10.22 0.16
N GLU A 132 -36.83 -10.71 1.01
CA GLU A 132 -37.17 -11.76 1.98
C GLU A 132 -38.12 -11.27 3.07
N GLU A 133 -37.97 -10.02 3.54
CA GLU A 133 -38.88 -9.41 4.51
C GLU A 133 -40.28 -9.16 3.90
N GLY A 134 -40.36 -8.70 2.65
CA GLY A 134 -41.63 -8.50 1.95
C GLY A 134 -42.42 -9.79 1.67
N ILE A 135 -41.73 -10.92 1.42
CA ILE A 135 -42.37 -12.23 1.23
C ILE A 135 -42.95 -12.77 2.55
N HIS A 136 -42.33 -12.46 3.69
CA HIS A 136 -42.82 -12.88 5.01
C HIS A 136 -44.05 -12.09 5.49
N GLU A 137 -44.20 -10.82 5.09
CA GLU A 137 -45.39 -10.01 5.39
C GLU A 137 -46.61 -10.41 4.55
N GLU A 138 -46.45 -10.74 3.26
CA GLU A 138 -47.57 -11.18 2.41
C GLU A 138 -48.10 -12.58 2.75
N ALA A 139 -47.30 -13.43 3.41
CA ALA A 139 -47.73 -14.77 3.83
C ALA A 139 -48.50 -14.80 5.17
N SER A 140 -48.68 -13.64 5.82
CA SER A 140 -49.29 -13.53 7.16
C SER A 140 -50.66 -12.82 7.16
N ASN A 141 -51.30 -12.62 6.00
CA ASN A 141 -52.61 -11.96 5.85
C ASN A 141 -53.64 -12.83 5.12
#